data_AF-A0A354PBX2-F1
#
_entry.id   AF-A0A354PBX2-F1
#
_cell.length_a   1.000
_cell.length_b   1.000
_cell.length_c   1.000
_cell.angle_alpha   90.00
_cell.angle_beta   90.00
_cell.angle_gamma   90.00
#
_symmetry.space_group_name_H-M   'P 1'
#
loop_
_entity.id
_entity.type
_entity.pdbx_description
1 polymer ?
#
loop_
_entity_poly.entity_id
_entity_poly.type
_entity_poly.pdbx_seq_one_letter_code
_entity_poly.pdbx_strand_id
1 'polypeptide(L)'
;MRTLQCDLDHLHIPAMLRKISIAVARDSSYATASRNLEDLAELKVSAKQCQRVAIRIGNERIDEQQEHIEAYTSATIPSKELKIHTVIIRPGTVCIFAG
;
A
#
# COMPACT_ATOMS: atom_id res chain seq x y z
N MET A 1 45.81 -1.20 -7.35
CA MET A 1 44.45 -1.18 -7.92
C MET A 1 43.49 -0.91 -6.76
N ARG A 2 43.05 0.35 -6.58
CA ARG A 2 42.08 0.69 -5.52
C ARG A 2 40.70 0.36 -6.07
N THR A 3 40.11 -0.73 -5.60
CA THR A 3 38.68 -1.00 -5.77
C THR A 3 37.95 0.15 -5.09
N LEU A 4 37.34 1.03 -5.88
CA LEU A 4 36.35 1.98 -5.38
C LEU A 4 35.14 1.11 -4.99
N GLN A 5 35.13 0.61 -3.76
CA GLN A 5 33.89 0.17 -3.12
C GLN A 5 33.06 1.44 -2.96
N CYS A 6 32.33 1.78 -4.02
CA CYS A 6 31.16 2.61 -3.88
C CYS A 6 30.23 1.76 -3.01
N ASP A 7 30.22 2.03 -1.70
CA ASP A 7 29.13 1.66 -0.82
C ASP A 7 27.89 2.37 -1.38
N LEU A 8 27.32 1.79 -2.42
CA LEU A 8 26.08 2.23 -3.01
C LEU A 8 25.06 2.07 -1.90
N ASP A 9 24.60 3.19 -1.35
CA ASP A 9 23.49 3.23 -0.42
C ASP A 9 22.33 2.46 -1.05
N HIS A 10 22.18 1.17 -0.70
CA HIS A 10 21.19 0.28 -1.30
C HIS A 10 19.76 0.79 -1.07
N LEU A 11 19.59 1.76 -0.17
CA LEU A 11 18.38 2.53 0.10
C LEU A 11 17.99 3.52 -1.00
N HIS A 12 18.83 3.78 -2.01
CA HIS A 12 18.51 4.71 -3.10
C HIS A 12 18.30 4.02 -4.45
N ILE A 13 18.54 2.71 -4.56
CA ILE A 13 18.32 1.96 -5.80
C ILE A 13 16.87 1.49 -5.86
N PRO A 14 16.06 1.91 -6.87
CA PRO A 14 14.63 1.56 -6.94
C PRO A 14 14.36 0.05 -6.97
N ALA A 15 15.24 -0.73 -7.59
CA ALA A 15 15.14 -2.18 -7.59
C ALA A 15 15.29 -2.79 -6.19
N MET A 16 16.19 -2.24 -5.36
CA MET A 16 16.43 -2.70 -4.00
C MET A 16 15.31 -2.28 -3.06
N LEU A 17 14.82 -1.05 -3.21
CA LEU A 17 13.63 -0.57 -2.50
C LEU A 17 12.42 -1.47 -2.75
N ARG A 18 12.17 -1.90 -4.00
CA ARG A 18 11.10 -2.86 -4.30
C ARG A 18 11.28 -4.19 -3.59
N LYS A 19 12.50 -4.75 -3.57
CA LYS A 19 12.77 -6.02 -2.86
C LYS A 19 12.52 -5.89 -1.36
N ILE A 20 12.99 -4.79 -0.75
CA ILE A 20 12.76 -4.50 0.67
C ILE A 20 11.27 -4.38 0.96
N SER A 21 10.52 -3.61 0.17
CA SER A 21 9.07 -3.45 0.35
C SER A 21 8.31 -4.76 0.24
N ILE A 22 8.68 -5.63 -0.72
CA ILE A 22 8.05 -6.94 -0.89
C ILE A 22 8.34 -7.85 0.30
N ALA A 23 9.59 -7.91 0.77
CA ALA A 23 9.96 -8.71 1.92
C ALA A 23 9.20 -8.25 3.17
N VAL A 24 9.21 -6.95 3.44
CA VAL A 24 8.52 -6.37 4.60
C VAL A 24 7.00 -6.53 4.54
N ALA A 25 6.39 -6.48 3.35
CA ALA A 25 4.95 -6.69 3.21
C ALA A 25 4.52 -8.16 3.37
N ARG A 26 5.44 -9.11 3.13
CA ARG A 26 5.16 -10.55 3.23
C ARG A 26 5.43 -11.11 4.62
N ASP A 27 6.42 -10.57 5.31
CA ASP A 27 6.84 -11.06 6.62
C ASP A 27 6.06 -10.38 7.76
N SER A 28 5.85 -11.11 8.86
CA SER A 28 5.14 -10.62 10.04
C SER A 28 5.97 -9.66 10.92
N SER A 29 7.28 -9.55 10.67
CA SER A 29 8.19 -8.70 11.46
C SER A 29 9.37 -8.19 10.62
N TYR A 30 9.80 -6.96 10.89
CA TYR A 30 10.97 -6.35 10.26
C TYR A 30 12.28 -7.09 10.54
N ALA A 31 12.38 -7.79 11.67
CA ALA A 31 13.56 -8.60 12.00
C ALA A 31 13.64 -9.84 11.10
N THR A 32 12.51 -10.48 10.83
CA THR A 32 12.40 -11.61 9.90
C THR A 32 12.67 -11.15 8.47
N ALA A 33 12.07 -10.04 8.06
CA ALA A 33 12.31 -9.46 6.73
C ALA A 33 13.79 -9.12 6.51
N SER A 34 14.45 -8.55 7.52
CA SER A 34 15.89 -8.24 7.50
C SER A 34 16.75 -9.49 7.31
N ARG A 35 16.44 -10.58 8.03
CA ARG A 35 17.13 -11.87 7.85
C ARG A 35 16.87 -12.48 6.48
N ASN A 36 15.62 -12.49 6.03
CA ASN A 36 15.25 -13.01 4.71
C ASN A 36 15.93 -12.24 3.57
N LEU A 37 16.09 -10.93 3.72
CA LEU A 37 16.82 -10.10 2.76
C LEU A 37 18.33 -10.44 2.74
N GLU A 38 18.92 -10.76 3.89
CA GLU A 38 20.31 -11.21 3.97
C GLU A 38 20.46 -12.63 3.38
N ASP A 39 19.60 -13.57 3.76
CA ASP A 39 19.70 -14.98 3.39
C ASP A 39 19.33 -15.26 1.93
N LEU A 40 18.29 -14.60 1.39
CA LEU A 40 17.75 -14.88 0.05
C LEU A 40 18.23 -13.91 -1.01
N ALA A 41 18.64 -12.69 -0.61
CA ALA A 41 18.99 -11.62 -1.54
C ALA A 41 20.39 -11.03 -1.28
N GLU A 42 21.17 -11.62 -0.36
CA GLU A 42 22.52 -11.18 0.03
C GLU A 42 22.58 -9.70 0.42
N LEU A 43 21.45 -9.16 0.90
CA LEU A 43 21.28 -7.75 1.15
C LEU A 43 21.31 -7.47 2.66
N LYS A 44 22.42 -6.89 3.11
CA LYS A 44 22.60 -6.48 4.50
C LYS A 44 21.84 -5.18 4.80
N VAL A 45 20.57 -5.33 5.19
CA VAL A 45 19.74 -4.22 5.68
C VAL A 45 19.31 -4.51 7.11
N SER A 46 19.49 -3.55 8.01
CA SER A 46 18.98 -3.67 9.37
C SER A 46 17.44 -3.61 9.41
N ALA A 47 16.84 -4.21 10.44
CA ALA A 47 15.39 -4.13 10.67
C ALA A 47 14.88 -2.68 10.74
N LYS A 48 15.66 -1.76 11.33
CA LYS A 48 15.29 -0.33 11.43
C LYS A 48 15.28 0.36 10.06
N GLN A 49 16.22 0.00 9.17
CA GLN A 49 16.21 0.50 7.80
C GLN A 49 15.01 -0.06 7.03
N CYS A 50 14.68 -1.35 7.21
CA CYS A 50 13.48 -1.96 6.62
C CYS A 50 12.20 -1.21 7.05
N GLN A 51 12.07 -0.92 8.35
CA GLN A 51 10.95 -0.14 8.88
C GLN A 51 10.85 1.24 8.24
N ARG A 52 11.96 1.99 8.16
CA ARG A 52 11.96 3.34 7.56
C ARG A 52 11.53 3.33 6.11
N VAL A 53 12.03 2.38 5.33
CA VAL A 53 11.69 2.22 3.90
C VAL A 53 10.21 1.87 3.75
N ALA A 54 9.71 0.95 4.57
CA ALA A 54 8.32 0.52 4.51
C ALA A 54 7.35 1.64 4.88
N ILE A 55 7.64 2.42 5.92
CA ILE A 55 6.81 3.58 6.29
C ILE A 55 6.80 4.61 5.16
N ARG A 56 7.98 4.94 4.61
CA ARG A 56 8.10 5.91 3.53
C ARG A 56 7.28 5.49 2.31
N ILE A 57 7.48 4.28 1.80
CA ILE A 57 6.79 3.78 0.61
C ILE A 57 5.30 3.55 0.88
N GLY A 58 4.95 3.15 2.11
CA GLY A 58 3.56 3.05 2.54
C GLY A 58 2.84 4.39 2.45
N ASN A 59 3.46 5.46 2.96
CA ASN A 59 2.90 6.81 2.89
C ASN A 59 2.79 7.29 1.44
N GLU A 60 3.84 7.14 0.62
CA GLU A 60 3.81 7.48 -0.81
C GLU A 60 2.62 6.81 -1.53
N ARG A 61 2.34 5.54 -1.23
CA ARG A 61 1.20 4.81 -1.81
C ARG A 61 -0.16 5.25 -1.28
N ILE A 62 -0.23 5.66 -0.01
CA ILE A 62 -1.47 6.21 0.57
C ILE A 62 -1.79 7.54 -0.11
N ASP A 63 -0.78 8.38 -0.32
CA ASP A 63 -0.94 9.67 -1.00
C ASP A 63 -1.43 9.47 -2.44
N GLU A 64 -0.80 8.56 -3.20
CA GLU A 64 -1.27 8.19 -4.55
C GLU A 64 -2.73 7.70 -4.54
N GLN A 65 -3.09 6.82 -3.59
CA GLN A 65 -4.46 6.31 -3.46
C GLN A 65 -5.45 7.43 -3.13
N GLN A 66 -5.08 8.35 -2.27
CA GLN A 66 -5.92 9.47 -1.88
C GLN A 66 -6.21 10.39 -3.08
N GLU A 67 -5.19 10.69 -3.90
CA GLU A 67 -5.37 11.42 -5.16
C GLU A 67 -6.35 10.72 -6.10
N HIS A 68 -6.25 9.38 -6.23
CA HIS A 68 -7.19 8.60 -7.03
C HIS A 68 -8.62 8.64 -6.49
N ILE A 69 -8.79 8.57 -5.17
CA ILE A 69 -10.11 8.68 -4.50
C ILE A 69 -10.71 10.06 -4.73
N GLU A 70 -9.92 11.12 -4.61
CA GLU A 70 -10.36 12.50 -4.86
C GLU A 70 -10.74 12.72 -6.32
N ALA A 71 -9.96 12.18 -7.26
CA ALA A 71 -10.29 12.21 -8.69
C ALA A 71 -11.60 11.47 -8.98
N TYR A 72 -11.84 10.31 -8.35
CA TYR A 72 -13.08 9.57 -8.50
C TYR A 72 -14.28 10.28 -7.84
N THR A 73 -14.08 10.88 -6.66
CA THR A 73 -15.13 11.57 -5.89
C THR A 73 -15.53 12.89 -6.57
N SER A 74 -14.58 13.60 -7.16
CA SER A 74 -14.81 14.84 -7.93
C SER A 74 -15.36 14.60 -9.33
N ALA A 75 -15.12 13.41 -9.90
CA ALA A 75 -15.85 12.95 -11.07
C ALA A 75 -17.33 12.73 -10.68
N THR A 76 -18.13 13.78 -10.84
CA THR A 76 -19.59 13.76 -10.68
C THR A 76 -20.14 12.51 -11.37
N ILE A 77 -20.58 11.54 -10.58
CA ILE A 77 -21.46 10.49 -11.09
C ILE A 77 -22.74 11.23 -11.48
N PRO A 78 -23.13 11.32 -12.76
CA PRO A 78 -24.46 11.82 -13.08
C PRO A 78 -25.42 10.90 -12.32
N SER A 79 -26.12 11.48 -11.35
CA SER A 79 -26.96 10.76 -10.41
C SER A 79 -27.83 9.80 -11.20
N LYS A 80 -27.56 8.50 -11.11
CA LYS A 80 -28.64 7.54 -11.29
C LYS A 80 -29.58 7.84 -10.14
N GLU A 81 -30.66 8.54 -10.45
CA GLU A 81 -31.86 8.58 -9.65
C GLU A 81 -32.22 7.13 -9.32
N LEU A 82 -31.68 6.61 -8.23
CA LEU A 82 -32.27 5.48 -7.53
C LEU A 82 -33.58 6.01 -6.99
N LYS A 83 -34.62 5.92 -7.82
CA LYS A 83 -36.01 6.03 -7.40
C LYS A 83 -36.25 4.89 -6.42
N ILE A 84 -35.88 5.10 -5.16
CA ILE A 84 -36.24 4.21 -4.07
C ILE A 84 -37.75 4.36 -3.89
N HIS A 85 -38.51 3.54 -4.63
CA HIS A 85 -39.93 3.39 -4.38
C HIS A 85 -40.10 2.68 -3.04
N THR A 86 -40.22 3.47 -1.97
CA THR A 86 -40.53 2.94 -0.64
C THR A 86 -41.98 2.49 -0.65
N VAL A 87 -42.21 1.18 -0.84
CA VAL A 87 -43.53 0.58 -0.64
C VAL A 87 -43.60 0.11 0.81
N ILE A 88 -44.44 0.77 1.61
CA ILE A 88 -44.70 0.37 3.01
C ILE A 88 -45.73 -0.77 2.96
N ILE A 89 -45.26 -2.02 3.11
CA ILE A 89 -46.13 -3.20 2.99
C ILE A 89 -46.82 -3.56 4.32
N ARG A 90 -46.35 -3.08 5.50
CA ARG A 90 -46.98 -3.24 6.82
C ARG A 90 -46.31 -2.35 7.89
N PRO A 91 -46.98 -2.00 9.02
CA PRO A 91 -46.37 -1.18 10.06
C PRO A 91 -45.26 -1.99 10.75
N GLY A 92 -44.01 -1.61 10.51
CA GLY A 92 -42.85 -2.17 11.23
C GLY A 92 -41.84 -2.98 10.39
N THR A 93 -41.96 -3.06 9.07
CA THR A 93 -40.91 -3.69 8.24
C THR A 93 -40.66 -2.88 6.97
N VAL A 94 -39.45 -2.31 6.85
CA VAL A 94 -38.98 -1.61 5.65
C VAL A 94 -38.04 -2.55 4.91
N CYS A 95 -38.43 -2.99 3.72
CA CYS A 95 -37.57 -3.74 2.82
C CYS A 95 -37.01 -2.77 1.76
N ILE A 96 -35.69 -2.63 1.70
CA ILE A 96 -35.00 -1.83 0.67
C ILE A 96 -34.63 -2.77 -0.47
N PHE A 97 -35.20 -2.55 -1.66
CA PHE A 97 -34.78 -3.23 -2.88
C PHE A 97 -33.91 -2.29 -3.72
N ALA A 98 -32.70 -2.74 -4.07
CA ALA A 98 -31.85 -2.07 -5.05
C ALA A 98 -32.24 -2.57 -6.45
N GLY A 99 -32.65 -1.64 -7.32
CA GLY A 99 -32.89 -1.86 -8.76
C GLY A 99 -31.78 -1.25 -9.59
#